data_AF-F0YKJ7-F1
#
_entry.id   AF-F0YKJ7-F1
#
_cell.length_a   1.000
_cell.length_b   1.000
_cell.length_c   1.000
_cell.angle_alpha   90.00
_cell.angle_beta   90.00
_cell.angle_gamma   90.00
#
_symmetry.space_group_name_H-M   'P 1'
#
loop_
_entity.id
_entity.type
_entity.pdbx_description
1 polymer ?
#
loop_
_entity_poly.entity_id
_entity_poly.type
_entity_poly.pdbx_seq_one_letter_code
_entity_poly.pdbx_strand_id
1 'polypeptide(L)'
;PDILLLIADDVGFNGVGYQSDYTNVSSGFLTPRLDALAAESLKLSSFYVLPLCAPTRAALLTGRYPTRYGLSAFNADWGKPWGLPANETLLPELLKAANYTTGLLGK
;
A
#
# COMPACT_ATOMS: atom_id res chain seq x y z
N PRO A 1 4.12 19.15 6.17
CA PRO A 1 5.01 18.64 5.09
C PRO A 1 4.12 17.93 4.06
N ASP A 2 4.42 17.98 2.76
CA ASP A 2 3.61 17.25 1.79
C ASP A 2 3.83 15.73 1.92
N ILE A 3 2.74 14.96 1.80
CA ILE A 3 2.75 13.51 2.00
C ILE A 3 2.36 12.84 0.67
N LEU A 4 3.25 12.00 0.15
CA LEU A 4 2.98 11.16 -1.02
C LEU A 4 3.06 9.69 -0.62
N LEU A 5 1.93 8.98 -0.72
CA LEU A 5 1.84 7.53 -0.52
C LEU A 5 1.79 6.84 -1.88
N LEU A 6 2.83 6.09 -2.21
CA LEU A 6 2.91 5.27 -3.42
C LEU A 6 2.72 3.80 -3.05
N ILE A 7 1.73 3.14 -3.66
CA ILE A 7 1.39 1.74 -3.40
C ILE A 7 1.41 1.00 -4.73
N ALA A 8 2.35 0.09 -4.92
CA ALA A 8 2.35 -0.81 -6.07
C ALA A 8 1.35 -1.96 -5.84
N ASP A 9 0.75 -2.48 -6.91
CA ASP A 9 -0.17 -3.63 -6.87
C ASP A 9 0.61 -4.88 -7.27
N ASP A 10 0.49 -5.95 -6.46
CA ASP A 10 1.09 -7.27 -6.69
C ASP A 10 2.62 -7.29 -6.92
N VAL A 11 3.36 -6.38 -6.28
CA VAL A 11 4.83 -6.38 -6.30
C VAL A 11 5.38 -7.26 -5.17
N GLY A 12 6.16 -8.28 -5.53
CA GLY A 12 6.86 -9.15 -4.59
C GLY A 12 8.02 -8.44 -3.90
N PHE A 13 8.48 -9.01 -2.78
CA PHE A 13 9.58 -8.45 -1.97
C PHE A 13 10.85 -8.19 -2.80
N ASN A 14 11.22 -9.11 -3.70
CA ASN A 14 12.35 -8.97 -4.62
C ASN A 14 11.98 -8.38 -5.99
N GLY A 15 10.82 -7.76 -6.13
CA GLY A 15 10.28 -7.21 -7.38
C GLY A 15 10.82 -5.85 -7.80
N VAL A 16 11.84 -5.33 -7.10
CA VAL A 16 12.47 -4.02 -7.35
C VAL A 16 13.98 -4.14 -7.25
N GLY A 17 14.70 -3.33 -8.04
CA GLY A 17 16.16 -3.37 -8.19
C GLY A 17 16.90 -3.32 -6.86
N TYR A 18 16.62 -2.31 -6.03
CA TYR A 18 17.27 -2.10 -4.73
C TYR A 18 17.09 -3.23 -3.71
N GLN A 19 16.09 -4.10 -3.90
CA GLN A 19 15.77 -5.21 -2.99
C GLN A 19 16.18 -6.57 -3.56
N SER A 20 16.54 -6.63 -4.85
CA SER A 20 16.95 -7.85 -5.53
C SER A 20 18.46 -8.07 -5.45
N ASP A 21 18.90 -9.33 -5.32
CA ASP A 21 20.33 -9.70 -5.32
C ASP A 21 20.93 -9.82 -6.73
N TYR A 22 20.11 -9.56 -7.77
CA TYR A 22 20.50 -9.60 -9.17
C TYR A 22 21.42 -8.42 -9.50
N THR A 23 22.62 -8.47 -8.95
CA THR A 23 23.81 -7.68 -9.29
C THR A 23 24.23 -7.84 -10.75
N ASN A 24 23.53 -8.68 -11.52
CA ASN A 24 23.61 -8.75 -12.96
C ASN A 24 22.49 -7.91 -13.59
N VAL A 25 22.85 -6.70 -14.05
CA VAL A 25 21.99 -5.75 -14.77
C VAL A 25 21.36 -6.37 -16.03
N SER A 26 21.86 -7.53 -16.49
CA SER A 26 21.31 -8.29 -17.60
C SER A 26 20.07 -9.14 -17.24
N SER A 27 19.74 -9.35 -15.96
CA SER A 27 18.64 -10.21 -15.50
C SER A 27 17.76 -9.64 -14.37
N GLY A 28 18.07 -8.45 -13.85
CA GLY A 28 17.33 -7.81 -12.75
C GLY A 28 16.22 -6.86 -13.20
N PHE A 29 15.28 -6.53 -12.29
CA PHE A 29 14.27 -5.50 -12.53
C PHE A 29 14.94 -4.12 -12.59
N LEU A 30 14.79 -3.41 -13.72
CA LEU A 30 15.35 -2.07 -13.89
C LEU A 30 14.41 -1.01 -13.28
N THR A 31 14.72 -0.58 -12.05
CA THR A 31 13.95 0.46 -11.33
C THR A 31 14.81 1.65 -10.90
N PRO A 32 15.59 2.29 -11.80
CA PRO A 32 16.65 3.23 -11.45
C PRO A 32 16.18 4.43 -10.59
N ARG A 33 14.93 4.88 -10.77
CA ARG A 33 14.36 5.97 -9.95
C ARG A 33 14.04 5.51 -8.51
N LEU A 34 13.53 4.29 -8.34
CA LEU A 34 13.29 3.72 -7.01
C LEU A 34 14.62 3.36 -6.34
N ASP A 35 15.60 2.91 -7.11
CA ASP A 35 16.93 2.56 -6.60
C ASP A 35 17.66 3.80 -6.08
N ALA A 36 17.59 4.91 -6.82
CA ALA A 36 18.12 6.20 -6.37
C ALA A 36 17.43 6.69 -5.09
N LEU A 37 16.09 6.67 -5.03
CA LEU A 37 15.34 7.06 -3.83
C LEU A 37 15.70 6.19 -2.63
N ALA A 38 15.84 4.88 -2.83
CA ALA A 38 16.18 3.92 -1.78
C ALA A 38 17.62 4.08 -1.26
N ALA A 39 18.55 4.64 -2.06
CA ALA A 39 19.93 4.90 -1.65
C ALA A 39 20.05 6.09 -0.66
N GLU A 40 19.11 7.03 -0.72
CA GLU A 40 19.07 8.23 0.13
C GLU A 40 18.01 8.18 1.24
N SER A 41 17.28 7.06 1.36
CA SER A 41 16.14 6.91 2.27
C SER A 41 16.32 5.80 3.31
N LEU A 42 15.48 5.83 4.35
CA LEU A 42 15.31 4.69 5.24
C LEU A 42 14.63 3.53 4.49
N LYS A 43 15.22 2.34 4.57
CA LYS A 43 14.65 1.10 4.02
C LYS A 43 14.12 0.21 5.13
N LEU A 44 12.90 -0.31 4.96
CA LEU A 44 12.30 -1.27 5.88
C LEU A 44 12.54 -2.69 5.34
N SER A 45 13.45 -3.43 5.97
CA SER A 45 13.73 -4.83 5.61
C SER A 45 12.63 -5.80 6.03
N SER A 46 11.73 -5.37 6.92
CA SER A 46 10.62 -6.16 7.44
C SER A 46 9.37 -5.29 7.52
N PHE A 47 8.71 -5.12 6.38
CA PHE A 47 7.43 -4.41 6.23
C PHE A 47 6.36 -5.40 5.78
N TYR A 48 5.26 -5.51 6.54
CA TYR A 48 4.26 -6.54 6.35
C TYR A 48 2.89 -5.96 6.00
N VAL A 49 2.18 -6.67 5.13
CA VAL A 49 0.81 -6.37 4.71
C VAL A 49 -0.05 -7.65 4.80
N LEU A 50 -1.34 -7.54 4.47
CA LEU A 50 -2.20 -8.71 4.33
C LEU A 50 -2.03 -9.34 2.93
N PRO A 51 -2.29 -10.64 2.75
CA PRO A 51 -2.00 -11.35 1.50
C PRO A 51 -2.98 -11.02 0.35
N LEU A 52 -3.83 -9.99 0.50
CA LEU A 52 -4.82 -9.59 -0.50
C LEU A 52 -4.96 -8.06 -0.58
N CYS A 53 -5.30 -7.55 -1.76
CA CYS A 53 -5.34 -6.11 -2.04
C CYS A 53 -6.36 -5.35 -1.17
N ALA A 54 -7.62 -5.80 -1.11
CA ALA A 54 -8.69 -5.15 -0.35
C ALA A 54 -8.38 -5.03 1.17
N PRO A 55 -8.00 -6.11 1.88
CA PRO A 55 -7.64 -5.99 3.29
C PRO A 55 -6.41 -5.10 3.52
N THR A 56 -5.38 -5.19 2.68
CA THR A 56 -4.19 -4.35 2.83
C THR A 56 -4.52 -2.86 2.70
N ARG A 57 -5.32 -2.49 1.69
CA ARG A 57 -5.75 -1.11 1.47
C ARG A 57 -6.70 -0.62 2.57
N ALA A 58 -7.61 -1.47 3.03
CA ALA A 58 -8.48 -1.17 4.16
C ALA A 58 -7.67 -0.90 5.45
N ALA A 59 -6.68 -1.74 5.74
CA ALA A 59 -5.81 -1.59 6.90
C ALA A 59 -4.96 -0.32 6.80
N LEU A 60 -4.45 0.00 5.62
CA LEU A 60 -3.67 1.21 5.39
C LEU A 60 -4.51 2.48 5.63
N LEU A 61 -5.74 2.53 5.10
CA LEU A 61 -6.59 3.71 5.19
C LEU A 61 -7.19 3.91 6.59
N THR A 62 -7.47 2.83 7.32
CA THR A 62 -8.12 2.91 8.65
C THR A 62 -7.14 2.80 9.82
N GLY A 63 -5.92 2.29 9.58
CA GLY A 63 -4.99 1.90 10.64
C GLY A 63 -5.45 0.69 11.46
N ARG A 64 -6.40 -0.12 10.95
CA ARG A 64 -7.10 -1.16 11.73
C ARG A 64 -7.11 -2.50 10.99
N TYR A 65 -7.12 -3.60 11.76
CA TYR A 65 -7.20 -4.94 11.19
C TYR A 65 -8.52 -5.15 10.44
N PRO A 66 -8.50 -5.59 9.16
CA PRO A 66 -9.70 -5.78 8.34
C PRO A 66 -10.69 -6.82 8.87
N THR A 67 -10.26 -7.72 9.76
CA THR A 67 -11.12 -8.69 10.45
C THR A 67 -12.23 -8.02 11.25
N ARG A 68 -12.06 -6.75 11.67
CA ARG A 68 -13.10 -5.96 12.34
C ARG A 68 -14.35 -5.72 11.48
N TYR A 69 -14.23 -5.88 10.16
CA TYR A 69 -15.28 -5.56 9.19
C TYR A 69 -15.65 -6.76 8.31
N GLY A 70 -15.15 -7.96 8.63
CA GLY A 70 -15.34 -9.14 7.78
C GLY A 70 -14.57 -9.09 6.45
N LEU A 71 -13.61 -8.17 6.30
CA LEU A 71 -12.75 -8.03 5.12
C LEU A 71 -11.52 -8.97 5.21
N SER A 72 -11.73 -10.25 5.52
CA SER A 72 -10.64 -11.20 5.82
C SER A 72 -10.39 -12.27 4.74
N ALA A 73 -11.23 -12.37 3.71
CA ALA A 73 -11.15 -13.43 2.71
C ALA A 73 -11.51 -12.95 1.30
N PHE A 74 -11.20 -13.77 0.29
CA PHE A 74 -11.57 -13.62 -1.13
C PHE A 74 -13.07 -13.83 -1.38
N ASN A 75 -13.92 -13.47 -0.42
CA ASN A 75 -15.35 -13.79 -0.40
C ASN A 75 -16.14 -12.51 -0.63
N ALA A 76 -15.76 -11.74 -1.65
CA ALA A 76 -16.63 -10.72 -2.20
C ALA A 76 -17.81 -11.46 -2.85
N ASP A 77 -18.88 -11.65 -2.08
CA ASP A 77 -20.16 -12.05 -2.63
C ASP A 77 -20.64 -10.87 -3.49
N TRP A 78 -20.39 -10.94 -4.80
CA TRP A 78 -20.53 -9.84 -5.76
C TRP A 78 -21.95 -9.22 -5.82
N GLY A 79 -22.92 -9.78 -5.09
CA GLY A 79 -24.29 -9.27 -4.94
C GLY A 79 -24.63 -8.62 -3.61
N LYS A 80 -23.70 -8.47 -2.66
CA LYS A 80 -23.94 -7.82 -1.35
C LYS A 80 -23.14 -6.53 -1.21
N PRO A 81 -23.61 -5.54 -0.42
CA PRO A 81 -22.82 -4.37 -0.08
C PRO A 81 -21.62 -4.83 0.76
N TRP A 82 -20.50 -5.06 0.09
CA TRP A 82 -19.23 -5.47 0.68
C TRP A 82 -18.22 -4.34 0.48
N GLY A 83 -17.60 -3.90 1.56
CA GLY A 83 -16.71 -2.76 1.54
C GLY A 83 -16.37 -2.27 2.93
N LEU A 84 -15.60 -1.19 2.96
CA LEU A 84 -15.22 -0.54 4.19
C LEU A 84 -16.46 0.14 4.81
N PRO A 85 -16.76 -0.04 6.11
CA PRO A 85 -17.92 0.59 6.72
C PRO A 85 -17.86 2.12 6.61
N ALA A 86 -18.97 2.75 6.24
CA ALA A 86 -19.04 4.20 6.04
C ALA A 86 -18.82 5.04 7.31
N ASN A 87 -18.81 4.41 8.49
CA ASN A 87 -18.54 5.05 9.77
C ASN A 87 -17.08 4.95 10.23
N GLU A 88 -16.19 4.37 9.43
CA GLU A 88 -14.76 4.37 9.72
C GLU A 88 -14.12 5.69 9.29
N THR A 89 -13.29 6.25 10.17
CA THR A 89 -12.48 7.43 9.82
C THR A 89 -11.25 7.00 9.04
N LEU A 90 -11.05 7.60 7.87
CA LEU A 90 -9.92 7.30 7.00
C LEU A 90 -8.76 8.29 7.21
N LEU A 91 -7.53 7.83 6.95
CA LEU A 91 -6.33 8.66 6.92
C LEU A 91 -6.51 9.97 6.12
N PRO A 92 -7.04 9.97 4.87
CA PRO A 92 -7.29 11.21 4.15
C PRO A 92 -8.29 12.15 4.86
N GLU A 93 -9.26 11.63 5.60
CA GLU A 93 -10.20 12.48 6.36
C GLU A 93 -9.51 13.16 7.53
N LEU A 94 -8.65 12.42 8.26
CA LEU A 94 -7.82 12.97 9.33
C LEU A 94 -6.87 14.05 8.79
N LEU A 95 -6.22 13.80 7.65
CA LEU A 95 -5.35 14.78 7.00
C LEU A 95 -6.15 16.02 6.55
N LYS A 96 -7.33 15.83 5.96
CA LYS A 96 -8.20 16.94 5.55
C LYS A 96 -8.64 17.79 6.74
N ALA A 97 -8.97 17.18 7.88
CA ALA A 97 -9.27 17.88 9.14
C ALA A 97 -8.06 18.68 9.67
N ALA A 98 -6.84 18.25 9.34
CA ALA A 98 -5.60 18.96 9.62
C ALA A 98 -5.19 19.95 8.50
N ASN A 99 -6.14 20.42 7.67
CA ASN A 99 -5.94 21.36 6.56
C ASN A 99 -5.06 20.88 5.40
N TYR A 100 -4.93 19.56 5.19
CA TYR A 100 -4.30 19.03 3.97
C TYR A 100 -5.29 19.00 2.80
N THR A 101 -4.77 19.27 1.60
CA THR A 101 -5.45 18.88 0.37
C THR A 101 -5.16 17.40 0.09
N THR A 102 -6.20 16.59 -0.06
CA THR A 102 -6.07 15.14 -0.26
C THR A 102 -6.55 14.73 -1.64
N GLY A 103 -5.82 13.83 -2.29
CA GLY A 103 -6.21 13.23 -3.57
C GLY A 103 -5.84 11.75 -3.61
N LEU A 104 -6.57 10.98 -4.42
CA LEU A 104 -6.31 9.58 -4.72
C LEU A 104 -6.28 9.41 -6.24
N LEU A 105 -5.28 8.69 -6.75
CA LEU A 105 -5.13 8.36 -8.16
C LEU A 105 -4.86 6.87 -8.32
N GLY A 106 -5.63 6.19 -9.17
CA GLY A 106 -5.51 4.75 -9.40
C GLY A 106 -6.43 3.92 -8.49
N LYS A 107 -6.01 2.67 -8.23
CA LYS A 107 -6.69 1.72 -7.33
C LYS A 107 -6.38 2.01 -5.88
#